data_AF-A0A7C8FD52-F1
#
_entry.id   AF-A0A7C8FD52-F1
#
_cell.length_a   1.000
_cell.length_b   1.000
_cell.length_c   1.000
_cell.angle_alpha   90.00
_cell.angle_beta   90.00
_cell.angle_gamma   90.00
#
_symmetry.space_group_name_H-M   'P 1'
#
loop_
_entity.id
_entity.type
_entity.pdbx_description
1 polymer ?
#
loop_
_entity_poly.entity_id
_entity_poly.type
_entity_poly.pdbx_seq_one_letter_code
_entity_poly.pdbx_strand_id
1 'polypeptide(L)'
;MSTLGSLSLSAPAQTGDIVKTTATYKPASGSALPGQVIDFRWYTVGVSTKMQTPEVTTSGSTNSSGVVVSQYTLPVVRSESYTVYVIATTGGLTNSEGWQSVTVAP
;
A
#
# COMPACT_ATOMS: atom_id res chain seq x y z
N MET A 1 -1.26 11.65 -21.74
CA MET A 1 -1.40 12.11 -20.34
C MET A 1 -0.85 11.02 -19.44
N SER A 2 -0.07 11.36 -18.41
CA SER A 2 0.61 10.38 -17.55
C SER A 2 -0.26 10.02 -16.34
N THR A 3 -0.45 8.72 -16.09
CA THR A 3 -1.05 8.21 -14.86
C THR A 3 0.00 7.90 -13.78
N LEU A 4 1.26 8.26 -14.02
CA LEU A 4 2.36 8.03 -13.09
C LEU A 4 2.27 8.92 -11.85
N GLY A 5 2.85 8.43 -10.76
CA GLY A 5 2.94 9.15 -9.50
C GLY A 5 3.95 8.51 -8.55
N SER A 6 4.05 9.07 -7.36
CA SER A 6 4.87 8.54 -6.28
C SER A 6 3.99 7.78 -5.29
N LEU A 7 4.45 6.60 -4.90
CA LEU A 7 3.87 5.81 -3.82
C LEU A 7 4.80 5.88 -2.60
N SER A 8 4.25 6.21 -1.44
CA SER A 8 4.97 6.18 -0.17
C SER A 8 4.23 5.31 0.82
N LEU A 9 4.94 4.46 1.57
CA LEU A 9 4.38 3.70 2.68
C LEU A 9 4.81 4.34 4.00
N SER A 10 3.94 4.24 5.00
CA SER A 10 4.28 4.57 6.38
C SER A 10 4.91 3.37 7.08
N ALA A 11 5.79 3.66 8.04
CA ALA A 11 6.12 2.68 9.07
C ALA A 11 4.82 2.19 9.73
N PRO A 12 4.71 0.89 10.05
CA PRO A 12 3.47 0.40 10.62
C PRO A 12 3.24 0.90 12.03
N ALA A 13 1.98 1.20 12.33
CA ALA A 13 1.54 1.60 13.63
C ALA A 13 0.80 0.43 14.28
N GLN A 14 1.14 0.13 15.52
CA GLN A 14 0.46 -0.86 16.34
C GLN A 14 -0.58 -0.17 17.23
N THR A 15 -1.79 -0.71 17.28
CA THR A 15 -2.85 -0.28 18.19
C THR A 15 -3.46 -1.54 18.80
N GLY A 16 -3.05 -1.88 20.03
CA GLY A 16 -3.35 -3.18 20.62
C GLY A 16 -2.70 -4.32 19.83
N ASP A 17 -3.50 -5.31 19.44
CA ASP A 17 -3.07 -6.45 18.62
C ASP A 17 -3.09 -6.18 17.10
N ILE A 18 -3.52 -4.99 16.67
CA ILE A 18 -3.67 -4.66 15.25
C ILE A 18 -2.47 -3.86 14.79
N VAL A 19 -1.77 -4.35 13.77
CA VAL A 19 -0.68 -3.62 13.10
C VAL A 19 -1.15 -3.15 11.73
N LYS A 20 -1.10 -1.85 11.47
CA LYS A 20 -1.51 -1.25 10.19
C LYS A 20 -0.37 -0.50 9.53
N THR A 21 -0.27 -0.59 8.22
CA THR A 21 0.52 0.32 7.39
C THR A 21 -0.39 1.15 6.50
N THR A 22 0.07 2.34 6.12
CA THR A 22 -0.66 3.25 5.25
C THR A 22 0.15 3.51 3.99
N ALA A 23 -0.45 3.34 2.82
CA ALA A 23 0.11 3.79 1.55
C ALA A 23 -0.57 5.09 1.13
N THR A 24 0.25 6.03 0.69
CA THR A 24 -0.21 7.29 0.09
C THR A 24 0.29 7.33 -1.34
N TYR A 25 -0.64 7.40 -2.28
CA TYR A 25 -0.33 7.64 -3.68
C TYR A 25 -0.56 9.11 -4.01
N LYS A 26 0.46 9.74 -4.58
CA LYS A 26 0.43 11.12 -5.06
C LYS A 26 0.72 11.14 -6.56
N PRO A 27 -0.25 11.54 -7.40
CA PRO A 27 -0.04 11.70 -8.83
C PRO A 27 1.05 12.71 -9.14
N ALA A 28 1.73 12.53 -10.28
CA ALA A 28 2.63 13.55 -10.80
C ALA A 28 1.86 14.84 -11.12
N SER A 29 2.55 15.98 -11.03
CA SER A 29 1.96 17.27 -11.42
C SER A 29 1.47 17.22 -12.87
N GLY A 30 0.25 17.71 -13.13
CA GLY A 30 -0.39 17.64 -14.45
C GLY A 30 -1.02 16.28 -14.79
N SER A 31 -1.07 15.34 -13.85
CA SER A 31 -1.80 14.08 -14.03
C SER A 31 -3.31 14.31 -14.04
N ALA A 32 -4.04 13.60 -14.91
CA ALA A 32 -5.50 13.67 -15.04
C ALA A 32 -6.26 12.81 -14.00
N LEU A 33 -5.59 12.44 -12.90
CA LEU A 33 -6.12 11.53 -11.89
C LEU A 33 -7.05 12.11 -10.81
N PRO A 34 -7.29 13.43 -10.63
CA PRO A 34 -8.33 13.91 -9.70
C PRO A 34 -9.71 13.30 -9.99
N GLY A 35 -10.36 12.77 -8.95
CA GLY A 35 -11.65 12.08 -9.05
C GLY A 35 -11.59 10.65 -9.62
N GLN A 36 -10.41 10.14 -9.95
CA GLN A 36 -10.23 8.75 -10.40
C GLN A 36 -10.13 7.78 -9.22
N VAL A 37 -10.56 6.54 -9.45
CA VAL A 37 -10.37 5.43 -8.53
C VAL A 37 -8.96 4.87 -8.70
N ILE A 38 -8.27 4.71 -7.58
CA ILE A 38 -6.99 4.03 -7.48
C ILE A 38 -7.19 2.72 -6.72
N ASP A 39 -6.78 1.62 -7.31
CA ASP A 39 -6.75 0.31 -6.68
C ASP A 39 -5.35 0.05 -6.10
N PHE A 40 -5.29 -0.24 -4.81
CA PHE A 40 -4.10 -0.64 -4.09
C PHE A 40 -4.13 -2.14 -3.87
N ARG A 41 -3.18 -2.85 -4.48
CA ARG A 41 -2.98 -4.28 -4.31
C ARG A 41 -1.89 -4.50 -3.28
N TRP A 42 -2.24 -5.14 -2.17
CA TRP A 42 -1.39 -5.37 -1.01
C TRP A 42 -1.02 -6.83 -0.90
N TYR A 43 0.25 -7.12 -0.56
CA TYR A 43 0.67 -8.43 -0.12
C TYR A 43 1.88 -8.31 0.80
N THR A 44 2.11 -9.33 1.63
CA THR A 44 3.28 -9.39 2.52
C THR A 44 4.06 -10.66 2.26
N VAL A 45 5.37 -10.59 2.50
CA VAL A 45 6.26 -11.74 2.47
C VAL A 45 6.96 -11.83 3.83
N GLY A 46 6.80 -12.95 4.53
CA GLY A 46 7.55 -13.24 5.74
C GLY A 46 9.04 -13.37 5.43
N VAL A 47 9.88 -12.59 6.10
CA VAL A 47 11.33 -12.54 5.82
C VAL A 47 11.99 -13.87 6.17
N SER A 48 11.56 -14.50 7.26
CA SER A 48 12.12 -15.76 7.75
C SER A 48 11.51 -16.96 7.03
N THR A 49 10.19 -16.97 6.88
CA THR A 49 9.44 -18.11 6.30
C THR A 49 9.39 -18.08 4.78
N LYS A 50 9.63 -16.92 4.16
CA LYS A 50 9.35 -16.64 2.74
C LYS A 50 7.90 -16.91 2.35
N MET A 51 6.99 -16.97 3.32
CA MET A 51 5.57 -17.17 3.06
C MET A 51 4.97 -15.86 2.55
N GLN A 52 4.34 -15.92 1.38
CA GLN A 52 3.58 -14.80 0.84
C GLN A 52 2.12 -14.92 1.23
N THR A 53 1.52 -13.82 1.68
CA THR A 53 0.09 -13.76 1.95
C THR A 53 -0.72 -13.56 0.66
N PRO A 54 -1.99 -13.99 0.63
CA PRO A 54 -2.88 -13.68 -0.49
C PRO A 54 -2.95 -12.18 -0.72
N GLU A 55 -2.99 -11.78 -1.99
CA GLU A 55 -3.15 -10.39 -2.35
C GLU A 55 -4.52 -9.87 -1.90
N VAL A 56 -4.53 -8.65 -1.34
CA VAL A 56 -5.75 -7.94 -0.95
C VAL A 56 -5.84 -6.65 -1.74
N THR A 57 -6.94 -6.45 -2.45
CA THR A 57 -7.20 -5.19 -3.17
C THR A 57 -8.08 -4.28 -2.34
N THR A 58 -7.69 -3.01 -2.26
CA THR A 58 -8.47 -1.93 -1.66
C THR A 58 -8.57 -0.79 -2.65
N SER A 59 -9.74 -0.17 -2.77
CA SER A 59 -9.94 0.93 -3.71
C SER A 59 -10.20 2.22 -2.95
N GLY A 60 -9.66 3.33 -3.48
CA GLY A 60 -9.91 4.67 -2.95
C GLY A 60 -10.08 5.66 -4.09
N SER A 61 -10.94 6.66 -3.88
CA SER A 61 -11.03 7.79 -4.80
C SER A 61 -10.00 8.86 -4.42
N THR A 62 -9.36 9.47 -5.41
CA THR A 62 -8.45 10.59 -5.18
C THR A 62 -9.21 11.82 -4.66
N ASN A 63 -8.59 12.57 -3.75
CA ASN A 63 -9.13 13.84 -3.28
C ASN A 63 -8.99 14.95 -4.34
N SER A 64 -9.39 16.17 -3.99
CA SER A 64 -9.28 17.35 -4.88
C SER A 64 -7.85 17.66 -5.33
N SER A 65 -6.83 17.16 -4.63
CA SER A 65 -5.41 17.28 -4.98
C SER A 65 -4.88 16.05 -5.72
N GLY A 66 -5.73 15.09 -6.08
CA GLY A 66 -5.32 13.83 -6.71
C GLY A 66 -4.72 12.80 -5.75
N VAL A 67 -4.58 13.12 -4.45
CA VAL A 67 -3.96 12.22 -3.47
C VAL A 67 -4.99 11.21 -2.95
N VAL A 68 -4.58 9.96 -2.80
CA VAL A 68 -5.40 8.91 -2.19
C VAL A 68 -4.56 8.14 -1.16
N VAL A 69 -5.23 7.67 -0.12
CA VAL A 69 -4.63 6.93 0.98
C VAL A 69 -5.36 5.60 1.12
N SER A 70 -4.59 4.52 1.27
CA SER A 70 -5.11 3.19 1.61
C SER A 70 -4.41 2.65 2.85
N GLN A 71 -5.15 1.91 3.68
CA GLN A 71 -4.61 1.25 4.86
C GLN A 71 -4.70 -0.27 4.70
N TYR A 72 -3.66 -0.96 5.15
CA TYR A 72 -3.60 -2.41 5.18
C TYR A 72 -3.28 -2.90 6.58
N THR A 73 -4.11 -3.81 7.08
CA THR A 73 -3.87 -4.52 8.34
C THR A 73 -2.98 -5.71 8.06
N LEU A 74 -1.81 -5.74 8.71
CA LEU A 74 -0.89 -6.86 8.57
C LEU A 74 -1.49 -8.12 9.20
N PRO A 75 -1.31 -9.29 8.58
CA PRO A 75 -1.65 -10.56 9.21
C PRO A 75 -0.63 -10.81 10.31
N VAL A 76 -0.98 -10.43 11.55
CA VAL A 76 -0.11 -10.54 12.71
C VAL A 76 0.01 -12.02 13.11
N VAL A 77 0.87 -12.77 12.45
CA VAL A 77 1.42 -14.00 13.06
C VAL A 77 2.54 -13.52 13.96
N ARG A 78 2.31 -13.55 15.28
CA ARG A 78 3.26 -13.05 16.29
C ARG A 78 4.62 -13.72 16.07
N SER A 79 5.71 -12.94 16.11
CA SER A 79 7.14 -13.34 15.99
C SER A 79 7.78 -13.36 14.58
N GLU A 80 7.30 -12.61 13.60
CA GLU A 80 7.96 -12.54 12.27
C GLU A 80 8.12 -11.11 11.73
N SER A 81 9.24 -10.87 11.03
CA SER A 81 9.43 -9.67 10.20
C SER A 81 8.81 -9.89 8.82
N TYR A 82 8.11 -8.88 8.30
CA TYR A 82 7.47 -8.92 6.99
C TYR A 82 8.05 -7.83 6.08
N THR A 83 8.18 -8.12 4.79
CA THR A 83 8.23 -7.06 3.76
C THR A 83 6.82 -6.87 3.23
N VAL A 84 6.32 -5.64 3.32
CA VAL A 84 5.02 -5.26 2.80
C VAL A 84 5.21 -4.64 1.42
N TYR A 85 4.42 -5.11 0.47
CA TYR A 85 4.41 -4.62 -0.89
C TYR A 85 3.04 -4.03 -1.21
N VAL A 86 3.05 -2.95 -1.98
CA VAL A 86 1.84 -2.30 -2.47
C VAL A 86 2.03 -1.80 -3.88
N ILE A 87 1.02 -2.03 -4.71
CA ILE A 87 0.97 -1.58 -6.10
C ILE A 87 -0.26 -0.70 -6.24
N ALA A 88 -0.08 0.52 -6.73
CA ALA A 88 -1.17 1.44 -7.03
C ALA A 88 -1.48 1.38 -8.54
N THR A 89 -2.74 1.15 -8.88
CA THR A 89 -3.20 0.98 -10.27
C THR A 89 -4.45 1.82 -10.56
N THR A 90 -4.66 2.17 -11.84
CA THR A 90 -5.90 2.79 -12.33
C THR A 90 -6.32 2.09 -13.60
N GLY A 91 -7.57 1.59 -13.65
CA GLY A 91 -8.08 0.90 -14.84
C GLY A 91 -7.25 -0.34 -15.23
N GLY A 92 -6.62 -1.01 -14.25
CA GLY A 92 -5.74 -2.16 -14.47
C GLY A 92 -4.31 -1.83 -14.89
N LEU A 93 -3.95 -0.57 -15.07
CA LEU A 93 -2.58 -0.14 -15.39
C LEU A 93 -1.80 0.22 -14.13
N THR A 94 -0.57 -0.30 -14.01
CA THR A 94 0.34 0.04 -12.90
C THR A 94 0.80 1.48 -13.02
N ASN A 95 0.46 2.28 -12.00
CA ASN A 95 0.87 3.68 -11.92
C ASN A 95 2.15 3.87 -11.11
N SER A 96 2.33 3.05 -10.07
CA SER A 96 3.47 3.10 -9.15
C SER A 96 3.54 1.83 -8.28
N GLU A 97 4.75 1.50 -7.85
CA GLU A 97 5.04 0.37 -6.95
C GLU A 97 5.83 0.88 -5.74
N GLY A 98 5.64 0.24 -4.59
CA GLY A 98 6.32 0.59 -3.35
C GLY A 98 6.41 -0.60 -2.41
N TRP A 99 7.45 -0.61 -1.59
CA TRP A 99 7.65 -1.64 -0.57
C TRP A 99 8.22 -1.04 0.70
N GLN A 100 7.95 -1.69 1.83
CA GLN A 100 8.53 -1.34 3.11
C GLN A 100 8.74 -2.58 3.97
N SER A 101 9.94 -2.72 4.53
CA SER A 101 10.22 -3.75 5.53
C SER A 101 9.71 -3.32 6.90
N VAL A 102 9.07 -4.27 7.58
CA VAL A 102 8.39 -4.08 8.86
C VAL A 102 8.83 -5.21 9.78
N THR A 103 9.32 -4.85 10.96
CA THR A 103 9.44 -5.81 12.05
C THR A 103 8.20 -5.71 12.92
N VAL A 104 7.38 -6.76 12.92
CA VAL A 104 6.27 -6.87 13.86
C VAL A 104 6.83 -7.52 15.12
N ALA A 105 7.09 -6.71 16.15
CA ALA A 105 7.56 -7.21 17.43
C ALA A 105 6.45 -8.02 18.13
N PRO A 106 6.80 -9.04 18.94
CA PRO A 106 5.85 -9.82 19.74
C PRO A 106 4.99 -8.98 20.69
#